data_AF-A0A151IAG9-F1
#
_entry.id   AF-A0A151IAG9-F1
#
_cell.length_a   1.000
_cell.length_b   1.000
_cell.length_c   1.000
_cell.angle_alpha   90.00
_cell.angle_beta   90.00
_cell.angle_gamma   90.00
#
_symmetry.space_group_name_H-M   'P 1'
#
loop_
_entity.id
_entity.type
_entity.pdbx_description
1 polymer ?
#
loop_
_entity_poly.entity_id
_entity_poly.type
_entity_poly.pdbx_seq_one_letter_code
_entity_poly.pdbx_strand_id
1 'polypeptide(L)'
;MNKIVPPVVEKLEKERQKKVATTRESRQRDGKKRKIKEAGTSCDYGPQAQKPDLEDHIFQQQRQEHLDKFLEEAKTWKDLERLTIDRRESGRWFSLRDKRLTASNFGPICRMRPTTSCAATVKNILYPPLVDTAAMKYGRDREEVAKNQLAVKLNKKIESCGFFIDSENPCLGYTPDGLIDDDGVVEIKCPQSAEHLTIEEALKTLLPLKAIFNKKDP
;
A
#
# COMPACT_ATOMS: atom_id res chain seq x y z
N MET A 1 28.96 2.65 24.80
CA MET A 1 29.94 2.45 23.71
C MET A 1 29.52 3.32 22.53
N ASN A 2 30.31 4.35 22.21
CA ASN A 2 30.01 5.29 21.13
C ASN A 2 30.11 4.55 19.78
N LYS A 3 28.96 4.25 19.17
CA LYS A 3 28.93 3.64 17.84
C LYS A 3 29.40 4.68 16.82
N ILE A 4 30.48 4.36 16.11
CA ILE A 4 31.00 5.16 15.01
C ILE A 4 29.95 5.12 13.89
N VAL A 5 29.26 6.23 13.70
CA VAL A 5 28.30 6.39 12.60
C VAL A 5 29.10 6.31 11.29
N PRO A 6 28.71 5.46 10.33
CA PRO A 6 29.40 5.39 9.04
C PRO A 6 29.46 6.78 8.40
N PRO A 7 30.62 7.24 7.89
CA PRO A 7 30.80 8.60 7.36
C PRO A 7 29.76 9.00 6.30
N VAL A 8 29.25 8.01 5.55
CA VAL A 8 28.21 8.17 4.54
C VAL A 8 26.86 8.57 5.16
N VAL A 9 26.47 7.95 6.28
CA VAL A 9 25.22 8.25 6.98
C VAL A 9 25.26 9.65 7.58
N GLU A 10 26.42 10.03 8.15
CA GLU A 10 26.63 11.38 8.69
C GLU A 10 26.58 12.44 7.58
N LYS A 11 27.14 12.14 6.41
CA LYS A 11 27.07 13.02 5.23
C LYS A 11 25.63 13.20 4.74
N LEU A 12 24.86 12.11 4.61
CA LEU A 12 23.47 12.15 4.17
C LEU A 12 22.58 12.93 5.16
N GLU A 13 22.80 12.76 6.47
CA GLU A 13 22.06 13.49 7.49
C GLU A 13 22.42 14.99 7.47
N LYS A 14 23.68 15.35 7.27
CA LYS A 14 24.10 16.75 7.06
C LYS A 14 23.49 17.36 5.80
N GLU A 15 23.40 16.62 4.71
CA GLU A 15 22.76 17.07 3.46
C GLU A 15 21.24 17.26 3.65
N ARG A 16 20.57 16.34 4.36
CA ARG A 16 19.16 16.46 4.71
C ARG A 16 18.90 17.69 5.58
N GLN A 17 19.72 17.91 6.61
CA GLN A 17 19.63 19.06 7.50
C GLN A 17 19.84 20.38 6.74
N LYS A 18 20.84 20.46 5.85
CA LYS A 18 21.05 21.60 4.96
C LYS A 18 19.82 21.85 4.10
N LYS A 19 19.27 20.84 3.42
CA LYS A 19 18.09 20.98 2.57
C LYS A 19 16.86 21.48 3.34
N VAL A 20 16.64 20.98 4.56
CA VAL A 20 15.56 21.43 5.45
C VAL A 20 15.78 22.88 5.89
N ALA A 21 17.00 23.24 6.29
CA ALA A 21 17.35 24.61 6.69
C ALA A 21 17.17 25.60 5.53
N THR A 22 17.71 25.30 4.34
CA THR A 22 17.55 26.13 3.13
C THR A 22 16.07 26.29 2.76
N THR A 23 15.27 25.22 2.88
CA THR A 23 13.82 25.28 2.64
C THR A 23 13.11 26.16 3.67
N ARG A 24 13.52 26.12 4.94
CA ARG A 24 12.94 26.92 6.03
C ARG A 24 13.31 28.39 5.89
N GLU A 25 14.57 28.69 5.58
CA GLU A 25 15.06 30.05 5.33
C GLU A 25 14.43 30.65 4.07
N SER A 26 14.29 29.89 2.99
CA SER A 26 13.58 30.33 1.79
C SER A 26 12.11 30.69 2.10
N ARG A 27 11.44 29.89 2.94
CA ARG A 27 10.06 30.18 3.38
C ARG A 27 9.95 31.41 4.27
N GLN A 28 10.96 31.69 5.10
CA GLN A 28 11.02 32.90 5.93
C GLN A 28 11.35 34.15 5.11
N ARG A 29 12.29 34.06 4.15
CA ARG A 29 12.71 35.18 3.31
C ARG A 29 11.64 35.62 2.32
N ASP A 30 10.98 34.67 1.66
CA ASP A 30 10.09 35.00 0.54
C ASP A 30 8.65 35.34 0.96
N GLY A 31 8.27 35.16 2.24
CA GLY A 31 6.87 35.31 2.68
C GLY A 31 5.86 34.46 1.87
N LYS A 32 6.34 33.55 1.01
CA LYS A 32 5.54 32.79 0.07
C LYS A 32 4.79 31.76 0.87
N LYS A 33 3.53 32.09 1.18
CA LYS A 33 2.48 31.06 1.23
C LYS A 33 2.70 30.19 0.00
N ARG A 34 2.79 28.86 0.16
CA ARG A 34 2.76 27.96 -0.98
C ARG A 34 1.57 28.41 -1.83
N LYS A 35 1.82 29.05 -2.97
CA LYS A 35 0.84 29.01 -4.06
C LYS A 35 0.82 27.53 -4.39
N ILE A 36 -0.15 26.82 -3.81
CA ILE A 36 -0.62 25.59 -4.39
C ILE A 36 -1.02 26.06 -5.79
N LYS A 37 -0.13 25.87 -6.77
CA LYS A 37 -0.63 25.77 -8.12
C LYS A 37 -1.65 24.66 -7.97
N GLU A 38 -2.92 24.98 -8.17
CA GLU A 38 -3.89 23.98 -8.57
C GLU A 38 -3.28 23.40 -9.84
N ALA A 39 -2.45 22.37 -9.67
CA ALA A 39 -2.19 21.46 -10.76
C ALA A 39 -3.59 20.95 -11.03
N GLY A 40 -4.19 21.46 -12.12
CA GLY A 40 -5.50 21.03 -12.57
C GLY A 40 -5.49 19.51 -12.49
N THR A 41 -6.45 18.98 -11.75
CA THR A 41 -6.68 17.54 -11.68
C THR A 41 -6.77 17.04 -13.12
N SER A 42 -6.19 15.88 -13.44
CA SER A 42 -6.33 15.36 -14.81
C SER A 42 -7.83 15.28 -15.13
N CYS A 43 -8.20 15.65 -16.36
CA CYS A 43 -9.58 15.62 -16.84
C CYS A 43 -10.19 14.21 -16.76
N ASP A 44 -9.37 13.19 -16.52
CA ASP A 44 -9.77 11.80 -16.62
C ASP A 44 -10.24 11.23 -15.27
N TYR A 45 -9.87 11.86 -14.14
CA TYR A 45 -10.17 11.32 -12.80
C TYR A 45 -10.46 12.40 -11.75
N GLY A 46 -11.34 12.06 -10.79
CA GLY A 46 -11.67 12.89 -9.63
C GLY A 46 -12.93 13.74 -9.76
N PRO A 47 -13.25 14.61 -8.77
CA PRO A 47 -14.50 15.38 -8.74
C PRO A 47 -14.68 16.37 -9.89
N GLN A 48 -13.61 16.63 -10.65
CA GLN A 48 -13.56 17.53 -11.81
C GLN A 48 -13.27 16.76 -13.11
N ALA A 49 -13.42 15.43 -13.11
CA ALA A 49 -13.29 14.63 -14.32
C ALA A 49 -14.32 15.09 -15.36
N GLN A 50 -13.89 15.18 -16.61
CA GLN A 50 -14.80 15.36 -17.74
C GLN A 50 -15.79 14.19 -17.77
N LYS A 51 -16.99 14.45 -18.28
CA LYS A 51 -18.00 13.41 -18.45
C LYS A 51 -17.39 12.24 -19.24
N PRO A 52 -17.81 10.99 -18.97
CA PRO A 52 -17.36 9.86 -19.77
C PRO A 52 -17.51 10.16 -21.27
N ASP A 53 -16.54 9.75 -22.09
CA ASP A 53 -16.64 9.84 -23.57
C ASP A 53 -17.78 8.97 -24.15
N LEU A 54 -18.54 8.30 -23.28
CA LEU A 54 -19.65 7.42 -23.60
C LEU A 54 -20.98 8.13 -23.34
N GLU A 55 -21.99 7.78 -24.13
CA GLU A 55 -23.36 8.21 -23.86
C GLU A 55 -23.82 7.73 -22.48
N ASP A 56 -24.58 8.58 -21.77
CA ASP A 56 -25.00 8.35 -20.39
C ASP A 56 -25.68 6.98 -20.20
N HIS A 57 -26.49 6.56 -21.17
CA HIS A 57 -27.21 5.29 -21.11
C HIS A 57 -26.26 4.08 -21.18
N ILE A 58 -25.24 4.13 -22.03
CA ILE A 58 -24.22 3.08 -22.17
C ILE A 58 -23.38 3.01 -20.91
N PHE A 59 -22.99 4.17 -20.37
CA PHE A 59 -22.22 4.25 -19.13
C PHE A 59 -22.98 3.62 -17.95
N GLN A 60 -24.27 3.95 -17.76
CA GLN A 60 -25.06 3.36 -16.69
C GLN A 60 -25.22 1.85 -16.86
N GLN A 61 -25.42 1.37 -18.09
CA GLN A 61 -25.51 -0.06 -18.37
C GLN A 61 -24.20 -0.78 -17.98
N GLN A 62 -23.05 -0.30 -18.49
CA GLN A 62 -21.75 -0.92 -18.18
C GLN A 62 -21.41 -0.88 -16.69
N ARG A 63 -21.78 0.23 -16.02
CA ARG A 63 -21.64 0.34 -14.56
C ARG A 63 -22.46 -0.75 -13.86
N GLN A 64 -23.70 -0.97 -14.27
CA GLN A 64 -24.56 -1.99 -13.67
C GLN A 64 -23.99 -3.39 -13.90
N GLU A 65 -23.62 -3.72 -15.13
CA GLU A 65 -22.97 -5.00 -15.47
C GLU A 65 -21.70 -5.23 -14.63
N HIS A 66 -20.93 -4.17 -14.38
CA HIS A 66 -19.73 -4.24 -13.54
C HIS A 66 -20.07 -4.55 -12.07
N LEU A 67 -21.10 -3.91 -11.51
CA LEU A 67 -21.56 -4.16 -10.15
C LEU A 67 -22.13 -5.57 -9.99
N ASP A 68 -22.92 -6.03 -10.96
CA ASP A 68 -23.50 -7.38 -10.95
C ASP A 68 -22.42 -8.45 -11.00
N LYS A 69 -21.38 -8.24 -11.83
CA LYS A 69 -20.20 -9.10 -11.86
C LYS A 69 -19.50 -9.14 -10.50
N PHE A 70 -19.34 -8.00 -9.84
CA PHE A 70 -18.71 -7.94 -8.52
C PHE A 70 -19.51 -8.68 -7.46
N LEU A 71 -20.83 -8.53 -7.46
CA LEU A 71 -21.72 -9.26 -6.58
C LEU A 71 -21.62 -10.78 -6.80
N GLU A 72 -21.51 -11.23 -8.05
CA GLU A 72 -21.36 -12.65 -8.35
C GLU A 72 -19.99 -13.21 -7.90
N GLU A 73 -18.92 -12.46 -8.14
CA GLU A 73 -17.58 -12.80 -7.64
C GLU A 73 -17.55 -12.84 -6.10
N ALA A 74 -18.29 -11.94 -5.43
CA ALA A 74 -18.41 -11.94 -3.98
C ALA A 74 -19.18 -13.15 -3.43
N LYS A 75 -20.15 -13.70 -4.15
CA LYS A 75 -20.82 -14.95 -3.72
C LYS A 75 -19.89 -16.16 -3.77
N THR A 76 -18.99 -16.18 -4.75
CA THR A 76 -18.06 -17.28 -5.04
C THR A 76 -16.65 -17.03 -4.50
N TRP A 77 -16.50 -16.09 -3.56
CA TRP A 77 -15.19 -15.60 -3.12
C TRP A 77 -14.26 -16.70 -2.58
N LYS A 78 -14.80 -17.73 -1.92
CA LYS A 78 -14.02 -18.85 -1.37
C LYS A 78 -13.33 -19.66 -2.46
N ASP A 79 -14.01 -19.86 -3.58
CA ASP A 79 -13.43 -20.58 -4.72
C ASP A 79 -12.39 -19.70 -5.43
N LEU A 80 -12.68 -18.39 -5.56
CA LEU A 80 -11.73 -17.43 -6.13
C LEU A 80 -10.45 -17.30 -5.30
N GLU A 81 -10.57 -17.29 -3.96
CA GLU A 81 -9.45 -17.30 -3.03
C GLU A 81 -8.57 -18.53 -3.30
N ARG A 82 -9.16 -19.73 -3.28
CA ARG A 82 -8.43 -20.99 -3.54
C ARG A 82 -7.74 -21.03 -4.89
N LEU A 83 -8.40 -20.54 -5.93
CA LEU A 83 -7.86 -20.49 -7.30
C LEU A 83 -6.70 -19.48 -7.45
N THR A 84 -6.49 -18.61 -6.47
CA THR A 84 -5.48 -17.55 -6.51
C THR A 84 -4.34 -17.72 -5.50
N ILE A 85 -4.35 -18.78 -4.68
CA ILE A 85 -3.30 -19.08 -3.69
C ILE A 85 -1.91 -19.20 -4.35
N ASP A 86 -1.78 -20.07 -5.35
CA ASP A 86 -0.47 -20.47 -5.88
C ASP A 86 0.13 -19.47 -6.86
N ARG A 87 -0.60 -18.42 -7.24
CA ARG A 87 -0.18 -17.50 -8.31
C ARG A 87 -0.56 -16.06 -8.00
N ARG A 88 0.22 -15.43 -7.11
CA ARG A 88 0.28 -13.95 -6.97
C ARG A 88 0.53 -13.23 -8.31
N GLU A 89 1.03 -13.95 -9.32
CA GLU A 89 1.23 -13.43 -10.69
C GLU A 89 0.28 -14.02 -11.75
N SER A 90 -0.79 -14.72 -11.36
CA SER A 90 -1.79 -15.17 -12.34
C SER A 90 -2.58 -14.00 -12.89
N GLY A 91 -2.91 -14.05 -14.18
CA GLY A 91 -3.83 -13.09 -14.79
C GLY A 91 -5.17 -12.97 -14.07
N ARG A 92 -5.62 -14.03 -13.39
CA ARG A 92 -6.83 -14.01 -12.55
C ARG A 92 -6.65 -13.16 -11.29
N TRP A 93 -5.57 -13.35 -10.54
CA TRP A 93 -5.29 -12.53 -9.36
C TRP A 93 -5.18 -11.05 -9.72
N PHE A 94 -4.51 -10.72 -10.83
CA PHE A 94 -4.48 -9.35 -11.35
C PHE A 94 -5.87 -8.86 -11.74
N SER A 95 -6.65 -9.65 -12.49
CA SER A 95 -8.00 -9.25 -12.93
C SER A 95 -8.97 -8.99 -11.77
N LEU A 96 -8.86 -9.73 -10.66
CA LEU A 96 -9.70 -9.50 -9.48
C LEU A 96 -9.32 -8.19 -8.77
N ARG A 97 -8.05 -7.80 -8.81
CA ARG A 97 -7.50 -6.63 -8.12
C ARG A 97 -7.58 -5.33 -8.89
N ASP A 98 -7.40 -5.37 -10.20
CA ASP A 98 -7.30 -4.21 -11.10
C ASP A 98 -8.49 -3.24 -10.97
N LYS A 99 -9.65 -3.77 -10.56
CA LYS A 99 -10.91 -3.01 -10.46
C LYS A 99 -11.42 -2.86 -9.02
N ARG A 100 -10.62 -3.24 -8.02
CA ARG A 100 -10.99 -3.22 -6.61
C ARG A 100 -10.07 -2.34 -5.78
N LEU A 101 -10.61 -1.82 -4.69
CA LEU A 101 -9.83 -1.14 -3.66
C LEU A 101 -9.19 -2.20 -2.76
N THR A 102 -7.88 -2.39 -2.92
CA THR A 102 -7.11 -3.34 -2.11
C THR A 102 -6.61 -2.73 -0.82
N ALA A 103 -6.42 -3.54 0.24
CA ALA A 103 -5.90 -3.07 1.54
C ALA A 103 -4.62 -2.20 1.43
N SER A 104 -3.72 -2.50 0.48
CA SER A 104 -2.52 -1.70 0.20
C SER A 104 -2.80 -0.24 -0.19
N ASN A 105 -3.99 0.04 -0.74
CA ASN A 105 -4.40 1.34 -1.25
C ASN A 105 -5.21 2.14 -0.21
N PHE A 106 -5.71 1.47 0.85
CA PHE A 106 -6.59 2.07 1.84
C PHE A 106 -5.92 3.15 2.68
N GLY A 107 -4.65 2.97 3.07
CA GLY A 107 -3.92 3.96 3.86
C GLY A 107 -3.93 5.36 3.23
N PRO A 108 -3.55 5.50 1.95
CA PRO A 108 -3.69 6.74 1.20
C PRO A 108 -5.15 7.23 1.04
N ILE A 109 -6.10 6.33 0.75
CA ILE A 109 -7.52 6.68 0.53
C ILE A 109 -8.13 7.27 1.79
N CYS A 110 -8.02 6.58 2.93
CA CYS A 110 -8.60 7.02 4.21
C CYS A 110 -7.98 8.31 4.74
N ARG A 111 -6.73 8.63 4.37
CA ARG A 111 -6.04 9.87 4.77
C ARG A 111 -6.25 11.02 3.80
N MET A 112 -6.92 10.78 2.68
CA MET A 112 -7.16 11.78 1.65
C MET A 112 -8.06 12.89 2.21
N ARG A 113 -7.63 14.14 2.06
CA ARG A 113 -8.45 15.28 2.48
C ARG A 113 -9.58 15.49 1.47
N PRO A 114 -10.75 16.02 1.87
CA PRO A 114 -11.83 16.36 0.94
C PRO A 114 -11.39 17.31 -0.18
N THR A 115 -10.39 18.16 0.08
CA THR A 115 -9.82 19.10 -0.89
C THR A 115 -8.75 18.51 -1.80
N THR A 116 -8.29 17.29 -1.51
CA THR A 116 -7.29 16.60 -2.32
C THR A 116 -8.01 15.80 -3.38
N SER A 117 -7.66 16.01 -4.64
CA SER A 117 -8.21 15.21 -5.72
C SER A 117 -7.75 13.76 -5.64
N CYS A 118 -8.70 12.84 -5.86
CA CYS A 118 -8.39 11.41 -5.94
C CYS A 118 -7.78 10.99 -7.28
N ALA A 119 -7.61 11.91 -8.24
CA ALA A 119 -7.20 11.59 -9.60
C ALA A 119 -5.94 10.72 -9.69
N ALA A 120 -4.88 11.12 -8.98
CA ALA A 120 -3.62 10.38 -8.96
C ALA A 120 -3.77 9.01 -8.29
N THR A 121 -4.59 8.91 -7.24
CA THR A 121 -4.87 7.64 -6.56
C THR A 121 -5.63 6.68 -7.46
N VAL A 122 -6.70 7.15 -8.14
CA VAL A 122 -7.47 6.33 -9.08
C VAL A 122 -6.57 5.87 -10.24
N LYS A 123 -5.77 6.77 -10.82
CA LYS A 123 -4.82 6.43 -11.86
C LYS A 123 -3.83 5.34 -11.42
N ASN A 124 -3.28 5.43 -10.21
CA ASN A 124 -2.34 4.43 -9.69
C ASN A 124 -2.99 3.09 -9.37
N ILE A 125 -4.30 3.06 -9.09
CA ILE A 125 -5.05 1.82 -8.86
C ILE A 125 -5.29 1.11 -10.19
N LEU A 126 -5.74 1.83 -11.21
CA LEU A 126 -6.06 1.27 -12.53
C LEU A 126 -4.80 0.99 -13.38
N TYR A 127 -3.74 1.77 -13.18
CA TYR A 127 -2.49 1.67 -13.94
C TYR A 127 -1.29 1.72 -12.99
N PRO A 128 -1.09 0.66 -12.18
CA PRO A 128 0.00 0.62 -11.23
C PRO A 128 1.35 0.72 -11.96
N PRO A 129 2.28 1.58 -11.49
CA PRO A 129 3.57 1.72 -12.13
C PRO A 129 4.40 0.43 -11.94
N LEU A 130 5.12 0.02 -12.98
CA LEU A 130 6.12 -1.05 -12.90
C LEU A 130 7.35 -0.54 -12.12
N VAL A 131 7.29 -0.66 -10.80
CA VAL A 131 8.38 -0.30 -9.90
C VAL A 131 8.89 -1.57 -9.26
N ASP A 132 10.17 -1.87 -9.47
CA ASP A 132 10.87 -2.91 -8.73
C ASP A 132 12.16 -2.33 -8.15
N THR A 133 12.23 -2.29 -6.81
CA THR A 133 13.38 -1.75 -6.08
C THR A 133 14.12 -2.86 -5.36
N ALA A 134 15.41 -2.66 -5.06
CA ALA A 134 16.18 -3.61 -4.27
C ALA A 134 15.53 -3.93 -2.92
N ALA A 135 14.89 -2.94 -2.28
CA ALA A 135 14.16 -3.13 -1.03
C ALA A 135 12.88 -3.97 -1.20
N MET A 136 12.15 -3.81 -2.31
CA MET A 136 10.98 -4.64 -2.62
C MET A 136 11.38 -6.08 -2.93
N LYS A 137 12.43 -6.27 -3.73
CA LYS A 137 12.98 -7.59 -4.01
C LYS A 137 13.45 -8.28 -2.72
N TYR A 138 14.20 -7.56 -1.87
CA TYR A 138 14.60 -8.05 -0.56
C TYR A 138 13.40 -8.49 0.29
N GLY A 139 12.34 -7.68 0.32
CA GLY A 139 11.10 -8.03 1.01
C GLY A 139 10.51 -9.35 0.53
N ARG A 140 10.31 -9.51 -0.78
CA ARG A 140 9.77 -10.73 -1.39
C ARG A 140 10.64 -11.96 -1.11
N ASP A 141 11.96 -11.82 -1.23
CA ASP A 141 12.91 -12.92 -1.03
C ASP A 141 12.94 -13.40 0.44
N ARG A 142 12.65 -12.51 1.40
CA ARG A 142 12.71 -12.82 2.84
C ARG A 142 11.36 -13.16 3.47
N GLU A 143 10.25 -12.85 2.81
CA GLU A 143 8.90 -13.03 3.33
C GLU A 143 8.63 -14.47 3.75
N GLU A 144 8.93 -15.45 2.89
CA GLU A 144 8.69 -16.87 3.18
C GLU A 144 9.58 -17.38 4.33
N VAL A 145 10.82 -16.91 4.41
CA VAL A 145 11.72 -17.25 5.53
C VAL A 145 11.17 -16.70 6.84
N ALA A 146 10.70 -15.45 6.85
CA ALA A 146 10.09 -14.84 8.02
C ALA A 146 8.79 -15.55 8.43
N LYS A 147 7.95 -15.96 7.46
CA LYS A 147 6.72 -16.73 7.71
C LYS A 147 7.03 -18.05 8.41
N ASN A 148 8.02 -18.79 7.92
CA ASN A 148 8.42 -20.07 8.51
C ASN A 148 9.00 -19.90 9.92
N GLN A 149 9.80 -18.86 10.16
CA GLN A 149 10.30 -18.55 11.50
C GLN A 149 9.17 -18.18 12.47
N LEU A 150 8.18 -17.41 12.01
CA LEU A 150 7.02 -17.04 12.81
C LEU A 150 6.17 -18.28 13.16
N ALA A 151 5.93 -19.16 12.19
CA ALA A 151 5.19 -20.42 12.40
C ALA A 151 5.84 -21.30 13.48
N VAL A 152 7.17 -21.48 13.40
CA VAL A 152 7.94 -22.23 14.41
C VAL A 152 7.85 -21.56 15.79
N LYS A 153 8.02 -20.24 15.84
CA LYS A 153 8.00 -19.49 17.12
C LYS A 153 6.63 -19.54 17.80
N LEU A 154 5.55 -19.48 17.02
CA LEU A 154 4.19 -19.58 17.54
C LEU A 154 3.75 -21.02 17.78
N ASN A 155 4.53 -22.01 17.31
CA ASN A 155 4.15 -23.42 17.26
C ASN A 155 2.77 -23.62 16.61
N LYS A 156 2.53 -22.90 15.52
CA LYS A 156 1.27 -22.88 14.77
C LYS A 156 1.54 -22.91 13.28
N LYS A 157 0.67 -23.57 12.53
CA LYS A 157 0.73 -23.58 11.07
C LYS A 157 0.22 -22.22 10.55
N ILE A 158 0.98 -21.61 9.65
CA ILE A 158 0.55 -20.42 8.90
C ILE A 158 0.24 -20.87 7.48
N GLU A 159 -1.02 -20.77 7.08
CA GLU A 159 -1.49 -21.19 5.77
C GLU A 159 -1.34 -20.08 4.74
N SER A 160 -0.91 -20.44 3.53
CA SER A 160 -0.95 -19.53 2.38
C SER A 160 -2.39 -19.28 1.97
N CYS A 161 -2.66 -18.09 1.44
CA CYS A 161 -4.00 -17.70 1.03
C CYS A 161 -3.97 -16.85 -0.24
N GLY A 162 -5.11 -16.80 -0.92
CA GLY A 162 -5.31 -16.08 -2.17
C GLY A 162 -5.94 -14.70 -1.97
N PHE A 163 -6.73 -14.27 -2.95
CA PHE A 163 -7.43 -13.00 -2.92
C PHE A 163 -8.80 -13.13 -2.26
N PHE A 164 -9.00 -12.41 -1.17
CA PHE A 164 -10.27 -12.25 -0.47
C PHE A 164 -11.08 -11.10 -1.06
N ILE A 165 -12.38 -11.33 -1.21
CA ILE A 165 -13.36 -10.33 -1.63
C ILE A 165 -14.31 -10.12 -0.46
N ASP A 166 -14.58 -8.87 -0.12
CA ASP A 166 -15.55 -8.55 0.92
C ASP A 166 -16.98 -8.83 0.43
N SER A 167 -17.74 -9.62 1.18
CA SER A 167 -19.08 -10.05 0.76
C SER A 167 -20.12 -8.92 0.83
N GLU A 168 -19.93 -7.96 1.73
CA GLU A 168 -20.87 -6.83 1.91
C GLU A 168 -20.55 -5.69 0.93
N ASN A 169 -19.26 -5.49 0.65
CA ASN A 169 -18.72 -4.46 -0.21
C ASN A 169 -17.77 -5.09 -1.25
N PRO A 170 -18.30 -5.73 -2.31
CA PRO A 170 -17.51 -6.44 -3.32
C PRO A 170 -16.44 -5.63 -4.04
N CYS A 171 -16.49 -4.30 -3.95
CA CYS A 171 -15.46 -3.39 -4.44
C CYS A 171 -14.15 -3.47 -3.61
N LEU A 172 -14.19 -4.09 -2.43
CA LEU A 172 -13.08 -4.23 -1.51
C LEU A 172 -12.49 -5.64 -1.60
N GLY A 173 -11.18 -5.72 -1.45
CA GLY A 173 -10.50 -7.00 -1.34
C GLY A 173 -9.10 -6.90 -0.77
N TYR A 174 -8.52 -8.03 -0.41
CA TYR A 174 -7.19 -8.08 0.19
C TYR A 174 -6.55 -9.47 0.00
N THR A 175 -5.23 -9.53 0.19
CA THR A 175 -4.47 -10.79 0.21
C THR A 175 -3.56 -10.71 1.42
N PRO A 176 -3.86 -11.44 2.50
CA PRO A 176 -2.93 -11.58 3.61
C PRO A 176 -1.62 -12.26 3.22
N ASP A 177 -0.61 -12.10 4.07
CA ASP A 177 0.64 -12.87 3.93
C ASP A 177 0.48 -14.31 4.49
N GLY A 178 -0.50 -14.53 5.37
CA GLY A 178 -0.93 -15.85 5.78
C GLY A 178 -2.15 -15.84 6.72
N LEU A 179 -2.71 -17.03 6.93
CA LEU A 179 -3.80 -17.28 7.87
C LEU A 179 -3.31 -18.17 9.01
N ILE A 180 -3.80 -17.93 10.22
CA ILE A 180 -3.44 -18.70 11.42
C ILE A 180 -4.68 -19.00 12.24
N ASP A 181 -4.84 -20.27 12.64
CA ASP A 181 -6.04 -20.77 13.31
C ASP A 181 -7.34 -20.45 12.53
N ASP A 182 -8.44 -20.13 13.21
CA ASP A 182 -9.77 -19.93 12.61
C ASP A 182 -10.01 -18.50 12.13
N ASP A 183 -9.45 -17.49 12.81
CA ASP A 183 -9.75 -16.06 12.60
C ASP A 183 -8.49 -15.17 12.54
N GLY A 184 -7.30 -15.76 12.63
CA GLY A 184 -6.05 -15.02 12.66
C GLY A 184 -5.50 -14.68 11.28
N VAL A 185 -4.98 -13.46 11.14
CA VAL A 185 -4.33 -12.97 9.92
C VAL A 185 -2.88 -12.59 10.20
N VAL A 186 -1.98 -12.95 9.29
CA VAL A 186 -0.55 -12.64 9.37
C VAL A 186 -0.19 -11.61 8.29
N GLU A 187 0.47 -10.54 8.73
CA GLU A 187 1.08 -9.51 7.87
C GLU A 187 2.57 -9.43 8.20
N ILE A 188 3.42 -9.65 7.20
CA ILE A 188 4.88 -9.72 7.32
C ILE A 188 5.49 -8.47 6.69
N LYS A 189 6.51 -7.93 7.36
CA LYS A 189 7.32 -6.82 6.84
C LYS A 189 8.80 -7.13 7.04
N CYS A 190 9.53 -7.17 5.93
CA CYS A 190 10.97 -7.40 5.90
C CYS A 190 11.71 -6.15 5.37
N PRO A 191 11.91 -5.10 6.20
CA PRO A 191 12.56 -3.88 5.77
C PRO A 191 14.06 -4.09 5.54
N GLN A 192 14.54 -3.86 4.32
CA GLN A 192 15.97 -3.98 3.97
C GLN A 192 16.87 -3.13 4.87
N SER A 193 16.41 -1.95 5.28
CA SER A 193 17.17 -1.04 6.16
C SER A 193 17.43 -1.60 7.57
N ALA A 194 16.74 -2.68 7.96
CA ALA A 194 16.89 -3.32 9.27
C ALA A 194 17.61 -4.67 9.20
N GLU A 195 18.16 -5.07 8.04
CA GLU A 195 18.75 -6.40 7.82
C GLU A 195 19.81 -6.78 8.87
N HIS A 196 20.62 -5.83 9.32
CA HIS A 196 21.70 -6.05 10.29
C HIS A 196 21.42 -5.45 11.67
N LEU A 197 20.16 -5.12 11.95
CA LEU A 197 19.76 -4.51 13.22
C LEU A 197 19.00 -5.52 14.06
N THR A 198 19.19 -5.47 15.37
CA THR A 198 18.23 -6.11 16.28
C THR A 198 16.90 -5.34 16.26
N ILE A 199 15.83 -5.95 16.78
CA ILE A 199 14.52 -5.29 16.87
C ILE A 199 14.63 -3.99 17.68
N GLU A 200 15.35 -4.02 18.82
CA GLU A 200 15.53 -2.85 19.68
C GLU A 200 16.32 -1.74 18.99
N GLU A 201 17.32 -2.10 18.19
CA GLU A 201 18.11 -1.15 17.43
C GLU A 201 17.32 -0.53 16.29
N ALA A 202 16.59 -1.36 15.54
CA ALA A 202 15.69 -0.94 14.47
C ALA A 202 14.61 0.01 15.00
N LEU A 203 14.00 -0.31 16.14
CA LEU A 203 13.04 0.55 16.81
C LEU A 203 13.64 1.86 17.31
N LYS A 204 14.95 1.95 17.57
CA LYS A 204 15.59 3.21 18.00
C LYS A 204 16.00 4.09 16.82
N THR A 205 16.51 3.49 15.75
CA THR A 205 17.14 4.19 14.61
C THR A 205 16.16 4.44 13.46
N LEU A 206 15.21 3.55 13.21
CA LEU A 206 14.28 3.63 12.08
C LEU A 206 12.95 4.27 12.51
N LEU A 207 12.82 5.57 12.26
CA LEU A 207 11.58 6.32 12.48
C LEU A 207 10.32 5.67 11.87
N PRO A 208 10.36 5.07 10.66
CA PRO A 208 9.18 4.42 10.09
C PRO A 208 8.66 3.24 10.91
N LEU A 209 9.56 2.46 11.55
CA LEU A 209 9.18 1.33 12.39
C LEU A 209 8.60 1.80 13.73
N LYS A 210 9.14 2.87 14.32
CA LYS A 210 8.54 3.51 15.51
C LYS A 210 7.08 3.88 15.25
N ALA A 211 6.75 4.39 14.06
CA ALA A 211 5.38 4.80 13.74
C ALA A 211 4.40 3.62 13.58
N ILE A 212 4.88 2.41 13.36
CA ILE A 212 4.06 1.19 13.33
C ILE A 212 3.70 0.76 14.74
N PHE A 213 4.68 0.73 15.65
CA PHE A 213 4.52 0.18 17.01
C PHE A 213 4.14 1.21 18.08
N ASN A 214 4.33 2.51 17.85
CA ASN A 214 3.96 3.59 18.80
C ASN A 214 2.61 4.25 18.46
N LYS A 215 1.76 3.64 17.65
CA LYS A 215 0.37 4.09 17.61
C LYS A 215 -0.21 3.80 18.99
N LYS A 216 -0.54 4.85 19.75
CA LYS A 216 -1.58 4.71 20.76
C LYS A 216 -2.79 4.19 20.00
N ASP A 217 -3.27 3.01 20.35
CA ASP A 217 -4.54 2.52 19.83
C ASP A 217 -5.58 3.63 20.02
N PRO A 218 -6.29 4.05 18.96
CA PRO A 218 -7.46 4.91 19.11
C PRO A 218 -8.56 4.22 19.91
#